data_AF-A0A8T6SJV2-F1
#
_entry.id   AF-A0A8T6SJV2-F1
#
_cell.length_a   1.000
_cell.length_b   1.000
_cell.length_c   1.000
_cell.angle_alpha   90.00
_cell.angle_beta   90.00
_cell.angle_gamma   90.00
#
_symmetry.space_group_name_H-M   'P 1'
#
loop_
_entity.id
_entity.type
_entity.pdbx_description
1 polymer ?
#
loop_
_entity_poly.entity_id
_entity_poly.type
_entity_poly.pdbx_seq_one_letter_code
_entity_poly.pdbx_strand_id
1 'polypeptide(L)'
;LPEYLRRHYLLQHEKYRAFRNIRVVTENGGNSLTYRVLVPETSQYVEVTLDAGIPIGVEMKLSDPSIPKSFLDQLYEDLFLIVQLFEEEVRKTTLYLAFMPGERIVPKREKTGLLARILTDSMLPLYIALMALTFVFFWIFGGLAPLIFVGVSFVLALFSGRLIARSGDWKITIDRPEMQLLQYHFSPEEFEEFRKKHAMKIPEIRKGIYEATLAADKPIDCETAGKVFSGYGIDCEPEDFSVKKVNLFEIVEKASNSFGLPMPEIVVANTIIPNAAA
;
A
#
# COMPACT_ATOMS: atom_id res chain seq x y z
N LEU A 1 13.32 2.00 -11.59
CA LEU A 1 14.42 2.30 -10.64
C LEU A 1 15.65 2.96 -11.31
N PRO A 2 16.35 2.38 -12.31
CA PRO A 2 17.58 2.99 -12.87
C PRO A 2 17.41 4.42 -13.41
N GLU A 3 16.32 4.68 -14.13
CA GLU A 3 16.03 6.02 -14.64
C GLU A 3 15.68 7.01 -13.53
N TYR A 4 14.95 6.55 -12.51
CA TYR A 4 14.61 7.37 -11.34
C TYR A 4 15.88 7.81 -10.60
N LEU A 5 16.81 6.89 -10.29
CA LEU A 5 18.09 7.25 -9.66
C LEU A 5 18.93 8.17 -10.55
N ARG A 6 18.97 7.92 -11.86
CA ARG A 6 19.70 8.79 -12.77
C ARG A 6 19.17 10.23 -12.71
N ARG A 7 17.84 10.40 -12.75
CA ARG A 7 17.18 11.72 -12.80
C ARG A 7 17.16 12.44 -11.45
N HIS A 8 16.87 11.73 -10.37
CA HIS A 8 16.60 12.31 -9.05
C HIS A 8 17.79 12.26 -8.10
N TYR A 9 18.78 11.39 -8.35
CA TYR A 9 19.97 11.27 -7.50
C TYR A 9 21.23 11.69 -8.24
N LEU A 10 21.64 10.95 -9.28
CA LEU A 10 22.93 11.15 -9.96
C LEU A 10 23.05 12.55 -10.58
N LEU A 11 22.06 12.99 -11.35
CA LEU A 11 22.09 14.31 -12.01
C LEU A 11 21.90 15.48 -11.03
N GLN A 12 21.19 15.29 -9.92
CA GLN A 12 20.97 16.36 -8.94
C GLN A 12 22.17 16.53 -7.99
N HIS A 13 22.88 15.44 -7.70
CA HIS A 13 24.01 15.42 -6.77
C HIS A 13 25.37 15.50 -7.47
N GLU A 14 25.44 15.64 -8.79
CA GLU A 14 26.68 15.88 -9.56
C GLU A 14 27.49 17.08 -9.02
N LYS A 15 26.83 18.04 -8.36
CA LYS A 15 27.49 19.19 -7.70
C LYS A 15 28.19 18.83 -6.38
N TYR A 16 27.79 17.75 -5.72
CA TYR A 16 28.28 17.36 -4.39
C TYR A 16 29.12 16.08 -4.42
N ARG A 17 28.94 15.21 -5.41
CA ARG A 17 29.75 14.01 -5.64
C ARG A 17 30.09 13.86 -7.11
N ALA A 18 31.33 13.47 -7.38
CA ALA A 18 31.80 13.23 -8.74
C ALA A 18 31.43 11.80 -9.18
N PHE A 19 30.29 11.68 -9.86
CA PHE A 19 29.86 10.44 -10.49
C PHE A 19 30.52 10.25 -11.86
N ARG A 20 30.97 9.03 -12.17
CA ARG A 20 31.61 8.67 -13.45
C ARG A 20 31.06 7.35 -13.97
N ASN A 21 31.19 7.14 -15.29
CA ASN A 21 30.87 5.88 -15.96
C ASN A 21 29.46 5.35 -15.66
N ILE A 22 28.46 6.23 -15.65
CA ILE A 22 27.06 5.85 -15.49
C ILE A 22 26.64 5.00 -16.68
N ARG A 23 26.32 3.74 -16.44
CA ARG A 23 25.85 2.78 -17.44
C ARG A 23 24.56 2.15 -16.96
N VAL A 24 23.52 2.26 -17.78
CA VAL A 24 22.30 1.47 -17.63
C VAL A 24 22.49 0.25 -18.51
N VAL A 25 22.44 -0.94 -17.92
CA VAL A 25 22.54 -2.22 -18.64
C VAL A 25 21.20 -2.91 -18.57
N THR A 26 20.63 -3.17 -19.75
CA THR A 26 19.36 -3.86 -19.96
C THR A 26 19.68 -5.20 -20.61
N GLU A 27 20.13 -6.19 -19.83
CA GLU A 27 20.42 -7.53 -20.34
C GLU A 27 19.54 -8.57 -19.63
N ASN A 28 18.96 -9.51 -20.39
CA ASN A 28 18.11 -10.60 -19.90
C ASN A 28 16.91 -10.18 -19.03
N GLY A 29 16.29 -9.03 -19.30
CA GLY A 29 15.14 -8.54 -18.53
C GLY A 29 15.50 -7.96 -17.15
N GLY A 30 16.80 -7.90 -16.82
CA GLY A 30 17.32 -7.21 -15.64
C GLY A 30 17.68 -5.77 -15.96
N ASN A 31 17.07 -4.82 -15.25
CA ASN A 31 17.38 -3.40 -15.34
C ASN A 31 18.43 -3.05 -14.29
N SER A 32 19.71 -2.99 -14.66
CA SER A 32 20.79 -2.67 -13.74
C SER A 32 21.42 -1.31 -14.03
N LEU A 33 21.80 -0.60 -12.97
CA LEU A 33 22.49 0.68 -13.02
C LEU A 33 23.86 0.54 -12.38
N THR A 34 24.92 0.74 -13.16
CA THR A 34 26.30 0.75 -12.65
C THR A 34 26.90 2.14 -12.79
N TYR A 35 27.56 2.62 -11.75
CA TYR A 35 28.26 3.90 -11.77
C TYR A 35 29.41 3.91 -10.76
N ARG A 36 30.33 4.86 -10.92
CA ARG A 36 31.47 5.06 -10.01
C ARG A 36 31.34 6.36 -9.25
N VAL A 37 31.60 6.31 -7.96
CA VAL A 37 31.66 7.49 -7.08
C VAL A 37 33.11 7.74 -6.72
N LEU A 38 33.66 8.90 -7.09
CA LEU A 38 35.02 9.28 -6.71
C LEU A 38 35.06 9.79 -5.27
N VAL A 39 36.07 9.37 -4.52
CA VAL A 39 36.33 9.87 -3.16
C VAL A 39 37.03 11.24 -3.27
N PRO A 40 36.53 12.30 -2.60
CA PRO A 40 37.11 13.65 -2.70
C PRO A 40 38.61 13.67 -2.44
N GLU A 41 39.34 14.50 -3.20
CA GLU A 41 40.79 14.73 -3.03
C GLU A 41 41.67 13.47 -3.21
N THR A 42 41.12 12.37 -3.72
CA THR A 42 41.85 11.13 -4.03
C THR A 42 41.55 10.64 -5.44
N SER A 43 42.32 9.65 -5.90
CA SER A 43 42.01 8.90 -7.14
C SER A 43 41.20 7.61 -6.88
N GLN A 44 40.74 7.40 -5.64
CA GLN A 44 39.99 6.22 -5.24
C GLN A 44 38.52 6.35 -5.63
N TYR A 45 37.86 5.22 -5.84
CA TYR A 45 36.44 5.18 -6.21
C TYR A 45 35.71 3.97 -5.64
N VAL A 46 34.40 4.10 -5.53
CA VAL A 46 33.48 3.01 -5.24
C VAL A 46 32.65 2.74 -6.48
N GLU A 47 32.67 1.51 -6.98
CA GLU A 47 31.79 1.06 -8.04
C GLU A 47 30.51 0.53 -7.42
N VAL A 48 29.39 1.15 -7.77
CA VAL A 48 28.06 0.82 -7.27
C VAL A 48 27.29 0.16 -8.40
N THR A 49 26.75 -1.02 -8.13
CA THR A 49 25.85 -1.74 -9.03
C THR A 49 24.51 -1.92 -8.34
N LEU A 50 23.47 -1.40 -8.97
CA LEU A 50 22.08 -1.50 -8.52
C LEU A 50 21.33 -2.45 -9.44
N ASP A 51 20.70 -3.45 -8.86
CA ASP A 51 19.80 -4.38 -9.54
C ASP A 51 18.35 -4.03 -9.16
N ALA A 52 17.54 -3.70 -10.15
CA ALA A 52 16.13 -3.31 -9.95
C ALA A 52 15.18 -4.50 -9.71
N GLY A 53 15.69 -5.68 -9.33
CA GLY A 53 14.91 -6.84 -8.95
C GLY A 53 14.04 -6.63 -7.70
N ILE A 54 13.34 -7.70 -7.31
CA ILE A 54 12.52 -7.76 -6.09
C ILE A 54 13.09 -8.88 -5.21
N PRO A 55 13.84 -8.58 -4.13
CA PRO A 55 14.16 -7.24 -3.61
C PRO A 55 15.22 -6.49 -4.44
N ILE A 56 15.30 -5.16 -4.27
CA ILE A 56 16.31 -4.31 -4.91
C ILE A 56 17.69 -4.72 -4.36
N GLY A 57 18.60 -5.08 -5.27
CA GLY A 57 19.97 -5.45 -4.94
C GLY A 57 20.93 -4.27 -5.05
N VAL A 58 21.80 -4.09 -4.06
CA VAL A 58 22.86 -3.07 -4.09
C VAL A 58 24.20 -3.72 -3.80
N GLU A 59 25.14 -3.62 -4.74
CA GLU A 59 26.51 -4.07 -4.58
C GLU A 59 27.47 -2.87 -4.63
N MET A 60 28.39 -2.77 -3.66
CA MET A 60 29.43 -1.74 -3.60
C MET A 60 30.82 -2.40 -3.63
N LYS A 61 31.58 -2.16 -4.70
CA LYS A 61 32.97 -2.64 -4.85
C LYS A 61 33.93 -1.49 -4.64
N LEU A 62 34.84 -1.65 -3.67
CA LEU A 62 35.84 -0.65 -3.33
C LEU A 62 37.03 -0.79 -4.30
N SER A 63 37.55 0.33 -4.81
CA SER A 63 38.81 0.32 -5.55
C SER A 63 40.02 0.06 -4.64
N ASP A 64 39.94 0.48 -3.39
CA ASP A 64 41.02 0.42 -2.40
C ASP A 64 40.43 0.16 -1.00
N PRO A 65 40.99 -0.78 -0.20
CA PRO A 65 40.54 -1.04 1.18
C PRO A 65 40.74 0.14 2.15
N SER A 66 41.57 1.12 1.81
CA SER A 66 41.88 2.29 2.65
C SER A 66 40.86 3.42 2.57
N ILE A 67 39.77 3.25 1.78
CA ILE A 67 38.69 4.24 1.71
C ILE A 67 38.09 4.47 3.10
N PRO A 68 37.94 5.73 3.55
CA PRO A 68 37.40 6.04 4.86
C PRO A 68 36.01 5.45 5.06
N LYS A 69 35.81 4.76 6.20
CA LYS A 69 34.50 4.20 6.55
C LYS A 69 33.39 5.25 6.57
N SER A 70 33.68 6.47 7.02
CA SER A 70 32.72 7.58 7.03
C SER A 70 32.17 7.92 5.65
N PHE A 71 32.99 7.79 4.59
CA PHE A 71 32.54 8.00 3.22
C PHE A 71 31.61 6.87 2.74
N LEU A 72 31.94 5.62 3.10
CA LEU A 72 31.12 4.46 2.78
C LEU A 72 29.77 4.50 3.49
N ASP A 73 29.76 4.86 4.77
CA ASP A 73 28.53 4.99 5.57
C ASP A 73 27.61 6.08 4.98
N GLN A 74 28.17 7.23 4.59
CA GLN A 74 27.40 8.28 3.90
C GLN A 74 26.87 7.85 2.52
N LEU A 75 27.66 7.10 1.76
CA LEU A 75 27.21 6.56 0.47
C LEU A 75 26.08 5.55 0.64
N TYR A 76 26.18 4.70 1.66
CA TYR A 76 25.14 3.75 2.02
C TYR A 76 23.84 4.47 2.44
N GLU A 77 23.92 5.46 3.34
CA GLU A 77 22.75 6.21 3.81
C GLU A 77 22.03 6.92 2.66
N ASP A 78 22.76 7.55 1.75
CA ASP A 78 22.17 8.19 0.58
C ASP A 78 21.48 7.19 -0.35
N LEU A 79 22.13 6.05 -0.61
CA LEU A 79 21.59 4.98 -1.44
C LEU A 79 20.34 4.35 -0.82
N PHE A 80 20.38 4.14 0.49
CA PHE A 80 19.23 3.65 1.24
C PHE A 80 18.06 4.63 1.15
N LEU A 81 18.30 5.92 1.41
CA LEU A 81 17.27 6.95 1.35
C LEU A 81 16.64 7.06 -0.04
N ILE A 82 17.44 7.06 -1.12
CA ILE A 82 16.88 7.17 -2.47
C ILE A 82 16.07 5.94 -2.88
N VAL A 83 16.51 4.74 -2.47
CA VAL A 83 15.74 3.51 -2.70
C VAL A 83 14.41 3.58 -1.95
N GLN A 84 14.40 4.03 -0.69
CA GLN A 84 13.17 4.24 0.07
C GLN A 84 12.25 5.27 -0.58
N LEU A 85 12.80 6.39 -1.06
CA LEU A 85 12.02 7.42 -1.77
C LEU A 85 11.42 6.88 -3.06
N PHE A 86 12.17 6.06 -3.82
CA PHE A 86 11.65 5.39 -5.00
C PHE A 86 10.51 4.42 -4.65
N GLU A 87 10.70 3.56 -3.65
CA GLU A 87 9.66 2.64 -3.20
C GLU A 87 8.41 3.37 -2.72
N GLU A 88 8.59 4.50 -2.02
CA GLU A 88 7.49 5.36 -1.60
C GLU A 88 6.78 6.01 -2.78
N GLU A 89 7.51 6.51 -3.78
CA GLU A 89 6.95 7.09 -5.00
C GLU A 89 6.12 6.05 -5.76
N VAL A 90 6.70 4.87 -6.01
CA VAL A 90 6.01 3.75 -6.65
C VAL A 90 4.74 3.37 -5.88
N ARG A 91 4.83 3.29 -4.54
CA ARG A 91 3.68 2.98 -3.70
C ARG A 91 2.59 4.05 -3.81
N LYS A 92 2.95 5.34 -3.88
CA LYS A 92 2.00 6.46 -4.01
C LYS A 92 1.32 6.50 -5.36
N THR A 93 2.00 6.07 -6.43
CA THR A 93 1.45 6.07 -7.79
C THR A 93 0.89 4.72 -8.22
N THR A 94 0.77 3.73 -7.32
CA THR A 94 0.17 2.43 -7.65
C THR A 94 -1.29 2.38 -7.23
N LEU A 95 -2.17 1.98 -8.15
CA LEU A 95 -3.56 1.66 -7.85
C LEU A 95 -3.67 0.19 -7.42
N TYR A 96 -4.23 -0.01 -6.24
CA TYR A 96 -4.51 -1.33 -5.68
C TYR A 96 -6.00 -1.62 -5.75
N LEU A 97 -6.38 -2.69 -6.46
CA LEU A 97 -7.76 -3.19 -6.51
C LEU A 97 -7.81 -4.62 -5.98
N ALA A 98 -8.55 -4.82 -4.89
CA ALA A 98 -8.75 -6.13 -4.28
C ALA A 98 -10.03 -6.80 -4.82
N PHE A 99 -9.95 -8.11 -5.01
CA PHE A 99 -11.04 -8.96 -5.49
C PHE A 99 -11.12 -10.27 -4.72
N MET A 100 -12.33 -10.69 -4.37
CA MET A 100 -12.61 -12.01 -3.81
C MET A 100 -13.28 -12.90 -4.87
N PRO A 101 -12.65 -14.00 -5.31
CA PRO A 101 -13.27 -14.93 -6.24
C PRO A 101 -14.58 -15.51 -5.70
N GLY A 102 -15.63 -15.53 -6.52
CA GLY A 102 -16.91 -16.17 -6.18
C GLY A 102 -17.86 -15.37 -5.29
N GLU A 103 -17.53 -14.15 -4.88
CA GLU A 103 -18.47 -13.23 -4.25
C GLU A 103 -18.93 -12.15 -5.21
N ARG A 104 -20.25 -11.95 -5.32
CA ARG A 104 -20.81 -10.79 -6.03
C ARG A 104 -20.20 -9.54 -5.41
N ILE A 105 -19.65 -8.64 -6.24
CA ILE A 105 -19.14 -7.37 -5.74
C ILE A 105 -20.24 -6.72 -4.91
N VAL A 106 -19.99 -6.65 -3.60
CA VAL A 106 -20.86 -5.92 -2.70
C VAL A 106 -20.76 -4.46 -3.14
N PRO A 107 -21.86 -3.85 -3.63
CA PRO A 107 -21.83 -2.44 -3.99
C PRO A 107 -21.36 -1.65 -2.77
N LYS A 108 -20.42 -0.73 -3.00
CA LYS A 108 -19.88 0.15 -1.97
C LYS A 108 -21.04 0.66 -1.13
N ARG A 109 -21.04 0.35 0.17
CA ARG A 109 -21.88 1.12 1.08
C ARG A 109 -21.31 2.52 1.05
N GLU A 110 -21.94 3.39 0.27
CA GLU A 110 -21.92 4.81 0.55
C GLU A 110 -22.36 4.92 2.01
N LYS A 111 -21.42 5.00 2.93
CA LYS A 111 -21.72 5.46 4.27
C LYS A 111 -21.91 6.98 4.15
N THR A 112 -22.96 7.40 3.45
CA THR A 112 -23.46 8.78 3.35
C THR A 112 -24.24 9.17 4.61
N GLY A 113 -23.93 8.54 5.74
CA GLY A 113 -24.46 8.90 7.04
C GLY A 113 -23.52 9.85 7.76
N LEU A 114 -24.08 10.82 8.50
CA LEU A 114 -23.37 11.65 9.47
C LEU A 114 -22.39 10.85 10.35
N LEU A 115 -22.73 9.60 10.69
CA LEU A 115 -21.90 8.68 11.47
C LEU A 115 -20.56 8.32 10.81
N ALA A 116 -20.49 8.28 9.48
CA ALA A 116 -19.24 7.96 8.78
C ALA A 116 -18.25 9.11 8.87
N ARG A 117 -18.71 10.34 8.60
CA ARG A 117 -17.91 11.56 8.71
C ARG A 117 -17.41 11.82 10.12
N ILE A 118 -18.21 11.47 11.14
CA ILE A 118 -17.84 11.58 12.55
C ILE A 118 -16.68 10.62 12.91
N LEU A 119 -16.55 9.49 12.22
CA LEU A 119 -15.50 8.49 12.47
C LEU A 119 -14.28 8.59 11.55
N THR A 120 -14.42 9.17 10.35
CA THR A 120 -13.36 9.10 9.32
C THR A 120 -12.51 10.36 9.14
N ASP A 121 -13.05 11.56 9.37
CA ASP A 121 -12.34 12.81 9.01
C ASP A 121 -11.61 13.45 10.20
N SER A 122 -12.18 13.37 11.40
CA SER A 122 -11.60 13.91 12.63
C SER A 122 -12.18 13.15 13.82
N MET A 123 -11.37 12.89 14.85
CA MET A 123 -11.86 12.31 16.10
C MET A 123 -12.65 13.32 16.96
N LEU A 124 -12.59 14.62 16.62
CA LEU A 124 -13.22 15.69 17.40
C LEU A 124 -14.76 15.60 17.44
N PRO A 125 -15.48 15.42 16.31
CA PRO A 125 -16.94 15.22 16.34
C PRO A 125 -17.35 13.97 17.12
N LEU A 126 -16.58 12.88 17.05
CA LEU A 126 -16.85 11.66 17.81
C LEU A 126 -16.72 11.92 19.31
N TYR A 127 -15.67 12.64 19.71
CA TYR A 127 -15.46 13.04 21.10
C TYR A 127 -16.59 13.94 21.62
N ILE A 128 -17.01 14.94 20.84
CA ILE A 128 -18.15 15.81 21.20
C ILE A 128 -19.44 14.99 21.36
N ALA A 129 -19.70 14.05 20.45
CA ALA A 129 -20.87 13.18 20.52
C ALA A 129 -20.84 12.26 21.76
N LEU A 130 -19.69 11.66 22.06
CA LEU A 130 -19.49 10.85 23.27
C LEU A 130 -19.69 11.67 24.54
N MET A 131 -19.11 12.88 24.61
CA MET A 131 -19.28 13.79 25.74
C MET A 131 -20.76 14.16 25.94
N ALA A 132 -21.48 14.52 24.87
CA ALA A 132 -22.92 14.79 24.95
C ALA A 132 -23.70 13.55 25.42
N LEU A 133 -23.37 12.36 24.90
CA LEU A 133 -23.97 11.10 25.32
C LEU A 133 -23.73 10.83 26.81
N THR A 134 -22.52 11.10 27.34
CA THR A 134 -22.25 10.95 28.78
C THR A 134 -23.11 11.88 29.61
N PHE A 135 -23.33 13.12 29.17
CA PHE A 135 -24.20 14.07 29.86
C PHE A 135 -25.65 13.61 29.88
N VAL A 136 -26.16 13.07 28.76
CA VAL A 136 -27.49 12.47 28.68
C VAL A 136 -27.61 11.25 29.62
N PHE A 137 -26.58 10.41 29.70
CA PHE A 137 -26.54 9.29 30.65
C PHE A 137 -26.59 9.78 32.10
N PHE A 138 -25.84 10.82 32.45
CA PHE A 138 -25.88 11.43 33.78
C PHE A 138 -27.24 12.05 34.10
N TRP A 139 -27.90 12.67 33.12
CA TRP A 139 -29.25 13.20 33.30
C TRP A 139 -30.25 12.08 33.63
N ILE A 140 -30.23 10.97 32.88
CA ILE A 140 -31.21 9.88 33.01
C ILE A 140 -30.94 9.03 34.26
N PHE A 141 -29.67 8.70 34.54
CA PHE A 141 -29.29 7.71 35.55
C PHE A 141 -28.64 8.30 36.81
N GLY A 142 -28.41 9.62 36.85
CA GLY A 142 -27.88 10.32 38.01
C GLY A 142 -26.53 9.78 38.50
N GLY A 143 -26.40 9.57 39.82
CA GLY A 143 -25.17 9.08 40.44
C GLY A 143 -24.78 7.64 40.07
N LEU A 144 -25.69 6.83 39.54
CA LEU A 144 -25.40 5.48 39.05
C LEU A 144 -24.87 5.46 37.61
N ALA A 145 -24.94 6.60 36.90
CA ALA A 145 -24.54 6.71 35.51
C ALA A 145 -23.11 6.21 35.23
N PRO A 146 -22.07 6.50 36.06
CA PRO A 146 -20.73 5.97 35.83
C PRO A 146 -20.69 4.44 35.84
N LEU A 147 -21.40 3.81 36.77
CA LEU A 147 -21.39 2.36 36.92
C LEU A 147 -22.09 1.68 35.73
N ILE A 148 -23.22 2.24 35.30
CA ILE A 148 -23.97 1.77 34.13
C ILE A 148 -23.14 1.97 32.86
N PHE A 149 -22.47 3.11 32.72
CA PHE A 149 -21.64 3.41 31.55
C PHE A 149 -20.47 2.43 31.43
N VAL A 150 -19.81 2.10 32.55
CA VAL A 150 -18.77 1.04 32.59
C VAL A 150 -19.36 -0.31 32.18
N GLY A 151 -20.54 -0.67 32.71
CA GLY A 151 -21.22 -1.91 32.32
C GLY A 151 -21.53 -2.00 30.83
N VAL A 152 -22.09 -0.94 30.25
CA VAL A 152 -22.37 -0.85 28.80
C VAL A 152 -21.08 -0.90 27.99
N SER A 153 -20.04 -0.18 28.41
CA SER A 153 -18.74 -0.18 27.73
C SER A 153 -18.09 -1.56 27.74
N PHE A 154 -18.20 -2.28 28.86
CA PHE A 154 -17.70 -3.65 28.99
C PHE A 154 -18.48 -4.62 28.08
N VAL A 155 -19.81 -4.51 28.05
CA VAL A 155 -20.64 -5.28 27.11
C VAL A 155 -20.23 -4.98 25.66
N LEU A 156 -20.11 -3.71 25.29
CA LEU A 156 -19.66 -3.32 23.94
C LEU A 156 -18.27 -3.86 23.62
N ALA A 157 -17.34 -3.88 24.59
CA ALA A 157 -16.01 -4.46 24.41
C ALA A 157 -16.07 -5.97 24.15
N LEU A 158 -16.87 -6.71 24.91
CA LEU A 158 -17.07 -8.15 24.69
C LEU A 158 -17.71 -8.46 23.33
N PHE A 159 -18.63 -7.62 22.87
CA PHE A 159 -19.32 -7.79 21.58
C PHE A 159 -18.62 -7.08 20.41
N SER A 160 -17.50 -6.39 20.65
CA SER A 160 -16.81 -5.58 19.64
C SER A 160 -16.41 -6.40 18.41
N GLY A 161 -15.85 -7.59 18.61
CA GLY A 161 -15.50 -8.51 17.53
C GLY A 161 -16.69 -8.87 16.64
N ARG A 162 -17.86 -9.15 17.23
CA ARG A 162 -19.09 -9.44 16.48
C ARG A 162 -19.67 -8.20 15.77
N LEU A 163 -19.51 -7.01 16.35
CA LEU A 163 -19.94 -5.76 15.75
C LEU A 163 -19.10 -5.43 14.50
N ILE A 164 -17.78 -5.61 14.58
CA ILE A 164 -16.85 -5.40 13.47
C ILE A 164 -17.07 -6.47 12.38
N ALA A 165 -17.27 -7.73 12.76
CA ALA A 165 -17.49 -8.82 11.80
C ALA A 165 -18.78 -8.65 10.96
N ARG A 166 -19.78 -7.92 11.48
CA ARG A 166 -20.98 -7.52 10.70
C ARG A 166 -20.72 -6.38 9.72
N SER A 167 -19.63 -5.65 9.88
CA SER A 167 -19.36 -4.40 9.15
C SER A 167 -18.48 -4.58 7.92
N GLY A 168 -17.72 -5.67 7.82
CA GLY A 168 -16.91 -5.94 6.64
C GLY A 168 -17.71 -6.64 5.55
N ASP A 169 -17.28 -6.40 4.31
CA ASP A 169 -18.04 -6.74 3.12
C ASP A 169 -17.73 -8.16 2.63
N TRP A 170 -16.55 -8.67 2.98
CA TRP A 170 -16.06 -9.98 2.55
C TRP A 170 -15.57 -10.80 3.74
N LYS A 171 -15.97 -12.08 3.82
CA LYS A 171 -15.54 -12.99 4.88
C LYS A 171 -14.52 -13.99 4.36
N ILE A 172 -13.33 -14.01 4.96
CA ILE A 172 -12.30 -14.98 4.61
C ILE A 172 -12.52 -16.24 5.44
N THR A 173 -12.54 -17.39 4.78
CA THR A 173 -12.75 -18.71 5.40
C THR A 173 -11.74 -19.70 4.85
N ILE A 174 -11.65 -20.88 5.47
CA ILE A 174 -10.74 -21.94 4.99
C ILE A 174 -11.08 -22.42 3.57
N ASP A 175 -12.37 -22.40 3.20
CA ASP A 175 -12.84 -22.80 1.87
C ASP A 175 -12.57 -21.72 0.81
N ARG A 176 -12.36 -20.47 1.25
CA ARG A 176 -12.11 -19.30 0.40
C ARG A 176 -11.02 -18.41 1.01
N PRO A 177 -9.77 -18.90 1.05
CA PRO A 177 -8.71 -18.22 1.77
C PRO A 177 -8.02 -17.14 0.94
N GLU A 178 -8.23 -17.15 -0.38
CA GLU A 178 -7.48 -16.34 -1.34
C GLU A 178 -8.21 -15.05 -1.75
N MET A 179 -7.44 -13.97 -1.78
CA MET A 179 -7.80 -12.69 -2.39
C MET A 179 -6.86 -12.43 -3.56
N GLN A 180 -7.39 -11.86 -4.64
CA GLN A 180 -6.59 -11.38 -5.76
C GLN A 180 -6.40 -9.86 -5.65
N LEU A 181 -5.15 -9.42 -5.67
CA LEU A 181 -4.78 -8.02 -5.60
C LEU A 181 -4.18 -7.60 -6.94
N LEU A 182 -4.94 -6.82 -7.70
CA LEU A 182 -4.48 -6.15 -8.91
C LEU A 182 -3.70 -4.90 -8.49
N GLN A 183 -2.49 -4.78 -9.00
CA GLN A 183 -1.59 -3.65 -8.90
C GLN A 183 -1.38 -3.08 -10.29
N TYR A 184 -1.67 -1.79 -10.45
CA TYR A 184 -1.34 -1.05 -11.65
C TYR A 184 -0.47 0.13 -11.28
N HIS A 185 0.77 0.13 -11.74
CA HIS A 185 1.71 1.23 -11.53
C HIS A 185 1.44 2.33 -12.55
N PHE A 186 1.34 3.57 -12.09
CA PHE A 186 1.24 4.73 -12.96
C PHE A 186 2.54 5.53 -12.91
N SER A 187 2.85 6.24 -13.98
CA SER A 187 3.75 7.39 -13.87
C SER A 187 3.14 8.45 -12.94
N PRO A 188 3.97 9.29 -12.27
CA PRO A 188 3.47 10.33 -11.38
C PRO A 188 2.46 11.29 -12.04
N GLU A 189 2.70 11.65 -13.31
CA GLU A 189 1.83 12.52 -14.08
C GLU A 189 0.48 11.86 -14.39
N GLU A 190 0.49 10.61 -14.86
CA GLU A 190 -0.74 9.85 -15.16
C GLU A 190 -1.56 9.59 -13.90
N PHE A 191 -0.90 9.30 -12.78
CA PHE A 191 -1.59 9.06 -11.51
C PHE A 191 -2.34 10.30 -11.04
N GLU A 192 -1.71 11.48 -11.11
CA GLU A 192 -2.35 12.73 -10.74
C GLU A 192 -3.54 13.07 -11.66
N GLU A 193 -3.42 12.81 -12.96
CA GLU A 193 -4.50 12.99 -13.91
C GLU A 193 -5.67 12.01 -13.65
N PHE A 194 -5.35 10.73 -13.46
CA PHE A 194 -6.32 9.70 -13.10
C PHE A 194 -7.04 10.04 -11.80
N ARG A 195 -6.31 10.46 -10.76
CA ARG A 195 -6.88 10.83 -9.47
C ARG A 195 -7.84 12.01 -9.61
N LYS A 196 -7.47 13.06 -10.36
CA LYS A 196 -8.32 14.25 -10.57
C LYS A 196 -9.60 13.93 -11.34
N LYS A 197 -9.52 13.06 -12.35
CA LYS A 197 -10.65 12.76 -13.25
C LYS A 197 -11.50 11.58 -12.80
N HIS A 198 -10.91 10.60 -12.12
CA HIS A 198 -11.47 9.25 -11.99
C HIS A 198 -11.43 8.67 -10.56
N ALA A 199 -10.93 9.39 -9.55
CA ALA A 199 -10.92 8.89 -8.16
C ALA A 199 -12.30 8.42 -7.66
N MET A 200 -13.38 9.13 -8.04
CA MET A 200 -14.75 8.74 -7.66
C MET A 200 -15.27 7.54 -8.45
N LYS A 201 -14.66 7.21 -9.60
CA LYS A 201 -15.05 6.11 -10.49
C LYS A 201 -14.33 4.79 -10.21
N ILE A 202 -13.39 4.76 -9.27
CA ILE A 202 -12.69 3.53 -8.83
C ILE A 202 -13.67 2.36 -8.53
N PRO A 203 -14.84 2.56 -7.88
CA PRO A 203 -15.80 1.48 -7.68
C PRO A 203 -16.37 0.92 -9.00
N GLU A 204 -16.61 1.79 -9.99
CA GLU A 204 -17.12 1.42 -11.30
C GLU A 204 -16.05 0.65 -12.09
N ILE A 205 -14.82 1.13 -12.08
CA ILE A 205 -13.66 0.48 -12.71
C ILE A 205 -13.50 -0.93 -12.17
N ARG A 206 -13.44 -1.07 -10.84
CA ARG A 206 -13.33 -2.38 -10.20
C ARG A 206 -14.51 -3.29 -10.56
N LYS A 207 -15.72 -2.73 -10.62
CA LYS A 207 -16.91 -3.49 -11.03
C LYS A 207 -16.78 -4.01 -12.46
N GLY A 208 -16.38 -3.15 -13.39
CA GLY A 208 -16.16 -3.54 -14.78
C GLY A 208 -15.11 -4.65 -14.91
N ILE A 209 -13.98 -4.55 -14.18
CA ILE A 209 -12.93 -5.57 -14.22
C ILE A 209 -13.45 -6.92 -13.73
N TYR A 210 -14.16 -6.96 -12.60
CA TYR A 210 -14.72 -8.22 -12.07
C TYR A 210 -15.72 -8.85 -13.04
N GLU A 211 -16.63 -8.05 -13.62
CA GLU A 211 -17.64 -8.53 -14.56
C GLU A 211 -17.00 -9.09 -15.84
N ALA A 212 -15.90 -8.48 -16.29
CA ALA A 212 -15.15 -8.95 -17.46
C ALA A 212 -14.28 -10.18 -17.18
N THR A 213 -13.89 -10.42 -15.93
CA THR A 213 -12.92 -11.46 -15.52
C THR A 213 -13.55 -12.54 -14.63
N LEU A 214 -13.51 -12.34 -13.30
CA LEU A 214 -13.87 -13.32 -12.29
C LEU A 214 -15.33 -13.76 -12.38
N ALA A 215 -16.26 -12.89 -12.80
CA ALA A 215 -17.66 -13.26 -13.00
C ALA A 215 -17.85 -14.28 -14.14
N ALA A 216 -16.92 -14.30 -15.10
CA ALA A 216 -16.89 -15.22 -16.23
C ALA A 216 -15.88 -16.36 -16.02
N ASP A 217 -15.40 -16.56 -14.79
CA ASP A 217 -14.37 -17.56 -14.42
C ASP A 217 -13.06 -17.41 -15.21
N LYS A 218 -12.71 -16.16 -15.56
CA LYS A 218 -11.46 -15.81 -16.26
C LYS A 218 -10.44 -15.19 -15.30
N PRO A 219 -9.13 -15.41 -15.53
CA PRO A 219 -8.09 -14.72 -14.77
C PRO A 219 -8.15 -13.21 -15.02
N ILE A 220 -7.64 -12.46 -14.05
CA ILE A 220 -7.40 -11.03 -14.21
C ILE A 220 -6.09 -10.88 -14.99
N ASP A 221 -6.18 -10.37 -16.22
CA ASP A 221 -5.03 -10.09 -17.09
C ASP A 221 -5.12 -8.68 -17.69
N CYS A 222 -3.98 -8.18 -18.19
CA CYS A 222 -3.89 -6.84 -18.75
C CYS A 222 -4.74 -6.68 -20.03
N GLU A 223 -4.98 -7.76 -20.79
CA GLU A 223 -5.84 -7.69 -21.98
C GLU A 223 -7.31 -7.41 -21.61
N THR A 224 -7.82 -8.12 -20.62
CA THR A 224 -9.23 -8.03 -20.21
C THR A 224 -9.46 -6.82 -19.31
N ALA A 225 -8.56 -6.56 -18.34
CA ALA A 225 -8.62 -5.37 -17.51
C ALA A 225 -8.33 -4.10 -18.32
N GLY A 226 -7.43 -4.17 -19.30
CA GLY A 226 -7.06 -3.10 -20.21
C GLY A 226 -8.24 -2.54 -21.00
N LYS A 227 -9.18 -3.40 -21.42
CA LYS A 227 -10.43 -2.98 -22.09
C LYS A 227 -11.29 -2.09 -21.19
N VAL A 228 -11.32 -2.37 -19.89
CA VAL A 228 -12.03 -1.53 -18.91
C VAL A 228 -11.24 -0.25 -18.65
N PHE A 229 -9.94 -0.36 -18.38
CA PHE A 229 -9.01 0.74 -18.15
C PHE A 229 -8.96 1.77 -19.29
N SER A 230 -9.03 1.32 -20.54
CA SER A 230 -9.08 2.17 -21.73
C SER A 230 -10.27 3.13 -21.70
N GLY A 231 -11.41 2.71 -21.15
CA GLY A 231 -12.59 3.56 -20.97
C GLY A 231 -12.39 4.74 -20.00
N TYR A 232 -11.30 4.71 -19.23
CA TYR A 232 -10.87 5.73 -18.28
C TYR A 232 -9.52 6.36 -18.66
N GLY A 233 -9.09 6.18 -19.92
CA GLY A 233 -7.85 6.78 -20.44
C GLY A 233 -6.57 6.14 -19.92
N ILE A 234 -6.63 4.89 -19.44
CA ILE A 234 -5.47 4.13 -19.00
C ILE A 234 -5.17 3.10 -20.10
N ASP A 235 -4.02 3.21 -20.74
CA ASP A 235 -3.50 2.15 -21.59
C ASP A 235 -2.76 1.14 -20.72
N CYS A 236 -3.08 -0.15 -20.84
CA CYS A 236 -2.53 -1.16 -19.92
C CYS A 236 -1.21 -1.70 -20.47
N GLU A 237 -0.12 -1.38 -19.79
CA GLU A 237 1.19 -1.96 -20.08
C GLU A 237 1.43 -3.20 -19.20
N PRO A 238 1.80 -4.36 -19.78
CA PRO A 238 2.08 -5.59 -19.01
C PRO A 238 3.17 -5.41 -17.93
N GLU A 239 4.11 -4.50 -18.15
CA GLU A 239 5.21 -4.17 -17.24
C GLU A 239 4.71 -3.49 -15.96
N ASP A 240 3.65 -2.69 -16.06
CA ASP A 240 3.05 -1.94 -14.96
C ASP A 240 1.89 -2.69 -14.29
N PHE A 241 1.46 -3.81 -14.88
CA PHE A 241 0.33 -4.61 -14.44
C PHE A 241 0.79 -5.88 -13.69
N SER A 242 0.33 -6.05 -12.45
CA SER A 242 0.60 -7.25 -11.67
C SER A 242 -0.64 -7.72 -10.92
N VAL A 243 -0.86 -9.04 -10.86
CA VAL A 243 -1.90 -9.65 -10.04
C VAL A 243 -1.26 -10.60 -9.06
N LYS A 244 -1.43 -10.31 -7.77
CA LYS A 244 -0.92 -11.16 -6.67
C LYS A 244 -2.07 -11.90 -6.03
N LYS A 245 -1.92 -13.22 -5.88
CA LYS A 245 -2.80 -14.03 -5.04
C LYS A 245 -2.27 -14.00 -3.61
N VAL A 246 -3.13 -13.64 -2.68
CA VAL A 246 -2.80 -13.52 -1.26
C VAL A 246 -3.69 -14.46 -0.47
N ASN A 247 -3.09 -15.44 0.20
CA ASN A 247 -3.80 -16.29 1.15
C ASN A 247 -3.88 -15.58 2.50
N LEU A 248 -4.98 -14.85 2.72
CA LEU A 248 -5.19 -14.08 3.94
C LEU A 248 -5.42 -14.99 5.15
N PHE A 249 -6.03 -16.15 4.95
CA PHE A 249 -6.26 -17.11 6.02
C PHE A 249 -4.94 -17.58 6.63
N GLU A 250 -4.00 -18.01 5.79
CA GLU A 250 -2.68 -18.51 6.22
C GLU A 250 -1.84 -17.42 6.89
N ILE A 251 -1.90 -16.18 6.39
CA ILE A 251 -1.21 -15.04 7.02
C ILE A 251 -1.71 -14.84 8.46
N VAL A 252 -3.03 -14.80 8.64
CA VAL A 252 -3.64 -14.59 9.96
C VAL A 252 -3.45 -15.80 10.87
N GLU A 253 -3.49 -17.02 10.33
CA GLU A 253 -3.22 -18.25 11.07
C GLU A 253 -1.78 -18.27 11.61
N LYS A 254 -0.79 -17.97 10.76
CA LYS A 254 0.62 -17.87 11.17
C LYS A 254 0.81 -16.83 12.27
N ALA A 255 0.19 -15.66 12.13
CA ALA A 255 0.25 -14.62 13.16
C ALA A 255 -0.40 -15.10 14.48
N SER A 256 -1.62 -15.63 14.42
CA SER A 256 -2.36 -16.09 15.62
C SER A 256 -1.59 -17.19 16.35
N ASN A 257 -1.06 -18.17 15.62
CA ASN A 257 -0.25 -19.26 16.17
C ASN A 257 1.05 -18.75 16.80
N SER A 258 1.70 -17.75 16.20
CA SER A 258 2.94 -17.16 16.74
C SER A 258 2.73 -16.50 18.11
N PHE A 259 1.51 -16.06 18.41
CA PHE A 259 1.13 -15.45 19.69
C PHE A 259 0.31 -16.39 20.60
N GLY A 260 0.09 -17.64 20.19
CA GLY A 260 -0.73 -18.60 20.95
C GLY A 260 -2.21 -18.18 21.08
N LEU A 261 -2.70 -17.39 20.13
CA LEU A 261 -4.07 -16.88 20.10
C LEU A 261 -4.96 -17.80 19.26
N PRO A 262 -6.26 -17.94 19.61
CA PRO A 262 -7.21 -18.67 18.78
C PRO A 262 -7.42 -17.95 17.44
N MET A 263 -7.73 -18.71 16.40
CA MET A 263 -7.98 -18.17 15.06
C MET A 263 -9.17 -17.19 15.09
N PRO A 264 -8.98 -15.91 14.73
CA PRO A 264 -10.06 -14.94 14.70
C PRO A 264 -10.96 -15.10 13.47
N GLU A 265 -12.16 -14.52 13.51
CA GLU A 265 -12.97 -14.30 12.30
C GLU A 265 -12.30 -13.22 11.46
N ILE A 266 -12.01 -13.53 10.19
CA ILE A 266 -11.35 -12.60 9.27
C ILE A 266 -12.41 -11.96 8.38
N VAL A 267 -12.49 -10.63 8.43
CA VAL A 267 -13.40 -9.87 7.58
C VAL A 267 -12.64 -8.71 6.93
N VAL A 268 -12.81 -8.56 5.61
CA VAL A 268 -12.20 -7.48 4.83
C VAL A 268 -13.26 -6.44 4.51
N ALA A 269 -13.00 -5.20 4.90
CA ALA A 269 -13.84 -4.05 4.57
C ALA A 269 -13.45 -3.52 3.19
N ASN A 270 -14.45 -3.25 2.35
CA ASN A 270 -14.25 -2.84 0.98
C ASN A 270 -14.31 -1.30 0.86
N THR A 271 -13.33 -0.62 1.45
CA THR A 271 -13.29 0.85 1.53
C THR A 271 -12.13 1.46 0.74
N ILE A 272 -12.40 2.55 0.02
CA ILE A 272 -11.39 3.33 -0.74
C ILE A 272 -10.70 4.36 0.16
N ILE A 273 -11.34 4.75 1.27
CA ILE A 273 -10.76 5.70 2.22
C ILE A 273 -9.76 4.90 3.06
N PRO A 274 -8.46 5.26 3.05
CA PRO A 274 -7.50 4.67 3.96
C PRO A 274 -7.97 4.98 5.38
N ASN A 275 -8.19 3.94 6.18
CA ASN A 275 -8.49 4.13 7.59
C ASN A 275 -7.17 4.56 8.25
N ALA A 276 -7.06 5.82 8.66
CA ALA A 276 -5.85 6.42 9.23
C ALA A 276 -5.53 5.94 10.66
N ALA A 277 -5.85 4.67 10.97
CA ALA A 277 -5.73 4.06 12.27
C ALA A 277 -4.95 2.72 12.25
N ALA A 278 -4.15 2.49 11.20
CA ALA A 278 -3.22 1.36 11.12
C ALA A 278 -1.77 1.89 11.06
#